data_AF-A0A1C1CLR7-F1
#
_entry.id   AF-A0A1C1CLR7-F1
#
_cell.length_a   1.000
_cell.length_b   1.000
_cell.length_c   1.000
_cell.angle_alpha   90.00
_cell.angle_beta   90.00
_cell.angle_gamma   90.00
#
_symmetry.space_group_name_H-M   'P 1'
#
loop_
_entity.id
_entity.type
_entity.pdbx_description
1 polymer ?
#
loop_
_entity_poly.entity_id
_entity_poly.type
_entity_poly.pdbx_seq_one_letter_code
_entity_poly.pdbx_strand_id
1 'polypeptide(L)'
;MSRFLPQRALFEVREAPSKMYSWLAFVLANILVEIPYQMFLSVVVWACWYSPVFGIHHDATTRAMMWVFCMQFLLFGATWAQMLIFVMPNTETAGALSTILFTLTLQFNGVLQPPTALPGFWIFMYRVSPFTYLIGGWAGTGLADRAVVCAENELAIFDPPAGQTCGAYLSAYLEGGAPGALLNPSAVSQCEYCPLRNANQFLAGSWIHPSEKYQNMGILFAYIAFNMFAAVVLYYVFRVRRFSIKSLRKPRPHSEGHGKQVEGKHHRNRLFYPGFYFHFALALLRNLAR
;
A
#
# COMPACT_ATOMS: atom_id res chain seq x y z
N MET A 1 13.47 5.07 -4.96
CA MET A 1 14.06 3.70 -4.90
C MET A 1 15.49 3.62 -5.47
N SER A 2 15.79 4.15 -6.66
CA SER A 2 17.12 4.00 -7.30
C SER A 2 18.30 4.54 -6.49
N ARG A 3 18.10 5.64 -5.74
CA ARG A 3 19.16 6.26 -4.92
C ARG A 3 19.64 5.39 -3.74
N PHE A 4 18.79 4.50 -3.25
CA PHE A 4 19.06 3.73 -2.04
C PHE A 4 20.10 2.63 -2.25
N LEU A 5 20.11 1.95 -3.42
CA LEU A 5 21.03 0.85 -3.67
C LEU A 5 22.51 1.27 -3.65
N PRO A 6 22.92 2.36 -4.34
CA PRO A 6 24.30 2.84 -4.24
C PRO A 6 24.70 3.25 -2.81
N GLN A 7 23.78 3.90 -2.07
CA GLN A 7 24.02 4.31 -0.68
C GLN A 7 24.23 3.08 0.22
N ARG A 8 23.40 2.05 0.06
CA ARG A 8 23.56 0.79 0.79
C ARG A 8 24.85 0.08 0.40
N ALA A 9 25.19 0.03 -0.89
CA ALA A 9 26.42 -0.61 -1.35
C ALA A 9 27.67 0.07 -0.77
N LEU A 10 27.67 1.41 -0.69
CA LEU A 10 28.75 2.16 -0.05
C LEU A 10 28.86 1.80 1.44
N PHE A 11 27.73 1.79 2.14
CA PHE A 11 27.67 1.43 3.57
C PHE A 11 28.17 0.00 3.82
N GLU A 12 27.65 -0.99 3.11
CA GLU A 12 27.99 -2.41 3.31
C GLU A 12 29.46 -2.73 2.95
N VAL A 13 30.02 -2.08 1.93
CA VAL A 13 31.38 -2.37 1.43
C VAL A 13 32.46 -1.60 2.20
N ARG A 14 32.19 -0.36 2.62
CA ARG A 14 33.21 0.51 3.23
C ARG A 14 32.98 0.79 4.70
N GLU A 15 31.77 1.20 5.08
CA GLU A 15 31.49 1.78 6.40
C GLU A 15 31.20 0.73 7.47
N ALA A 16 30.53 -0.37 7.09
CA ALA A 16 30.23 -1.46 8.00
C ALA A 16 31.48 -2.28 8.40
N PRO A 17 32.39 -2.65 7.48
CA PRO A 17 33.60 -3.41 7.85
C PRO A 17 34.59 -2.60 8.68
N SER A 18 34.67 -1.28 8.46
CA SER A 18 35.50 -0.37 9.26
C SER A 18 34.89 -0.04 10.62
N LYS A 19 33.67 -0.52 10.92
CA LYS A 19 32.88 -0.20 12.12
C LYS A 19 32.73 1.31 12.36
N MET A 20 32.84 2.12 11.30
CA MET A 20 32.74 3.57 11.40
C MET A 20 31.32 4.00 11.77
N TYR A 21 30.32 3.27 11.26
CA TYR A 21 28.91 3.52 11.54
C TYR A 21 28.16 2.23 11.90
N SER A 22 27.22 2.36 12.83
CA SER A 22 26.28 1.29 13.15
C SER A 22 25.28 1.10 12.01
N TRP A 23 24.98 -0.16 11.68
CA TRP A 23 23.96 -0.51 10.69
C TRP A 23 22.58 0.05 11.05
N LEU A 24 22.27 0.14 12.34
CA LEU A 24 21.00 0.67 12.82
C LEU A 24 20.88 2.18 12.54
N ALA A 25 21.99 2.92 12.68
CA ALA A 25 22.01 4.35 12.34
C ALA A 25 21.75 4.58 10.84
N PHE A 26 22.32 3.74 9.96
CA PHE A 26 22.07 3.81 8.52
C PHE A 26 20.60 3.58 8.17
N VAL A 27 19.97 2.53 8.71
CA VAL A 27 18.56 2.21 8.42
C VAL A 27 17.63 3.30 8.97
N LEU A 28 17.82 3.70 10.24
CA LEU A 28 16.98 4.72 10.86
C LEU A 28 17.13 6.08 10.19
N ALA A 29 18.34 6.48 9.78
CA ALA A 29 18.53 7.74 9.06
C ALA A 29 17.75 7.78 7.73
N ASN A 30 17.71 6.67 6.99
CA ASN A 30 16.93 6.56 5.75
C ASN A 30 15.40 6.59 6.02
N ILE A 31 14.94 5.98 7.10
CA ILE A 31 13.52 6.04 7.48
C ILE A 31 13.15 7.47 7.92
N LEU A 32 13.95 8.07 8.80
CA LEU A 32 13.69 9.40 9.36
C LEU A 32 13.74 10.52 8.32
N VAL A 33 14.63 10.45 7.33
CA VAL A 33 14.70 11.49 6.28
C VAL A 33 13.48 11.47 5.35
N GLU A 34 12.86 10.31 5.15
CA GLU A 34 11.65 10.21 4.34
C GLU A 34 10.44 10.83 5.04
N ILE A 35 10.34 10.79 6.38
CA ILE A 35 9.14 11.29 7.08
C ILE A 35 8.87 12.78 6.79
N PRO A 36 9.82 13.75 6.97
CA PRO A 36 9.60 15.14 6.61
C PRO A 36 9.32 15.36 5.12
N TYR A 37 10.00 14.61 4.26
CA TYR A 37 9.82 14.71 2.82
C TYR A 37 8.40 14.28 2.40
N GLN A 38 7.91 13.17 2.94
CA GLN A 38 6.54 12.69 2.68
C GLN A 38 5.48 13.62 3.30
N MET A 39 5.74 14.22 4.46
CA MET A 39 4.84 15.21 5.07
C MET A 39 4.72 16.49 4.22
N PHE A 40 5.81 16.97 3.62
CA PHE A 40 5.74 18.12 2.72
C PHE A 40 5.02 17.76 1.41
N LEU A 41 5.37 16.61 0.83
CA LEU A 41 4.74 16.12 -0.39
C LEU A 41 3.23 15.89 -0.21
N SER A 42 2.79 15.44 0.96
CA SER A 42 1.38 15.20 1.25
C SER A 42 0.54 16.47 1.19
N VAL A 43 1.08 17.62 1.60
CA VAL A 43 0.40 18.91 1.49
C VAL A 43 0.17 19.27 0.03
N VAL A 44 1.19 19.09 -0.82
CA VAL A 44 1.10 19.38 -2.27
C VAL A 44 0.09 18.45 -2.95
N VAL A 45 0.20 17.14 -2.70
CA VAL A 45 -0.72 16.15 -3.26
C VAL A 45 -2.16 16.39 -2.80
N TRP A 46 -2.35 16.67 -1.51
CA TRP A 46 -3.66 17.02 -0.96
C TRP A 46 -4.22 18.26 -1.65
N ALA A 47 -3.45 19.35 -1.78
CA ALA A 47 -3.93 20.57 -2.43
C ALA A 47 -4.33 20.34 -3.89
N CYS A 48 -3.56 19.54 -4.65
CA CYS A 48 -3.83 19.24 -6.05
C CYS A 48 -4.99 18.25 -6.25
N TRP A 49 -5.15 17.25 -5.40
CA TRP A 49 -6.16 16.20 -5.56
C TRP A 49 -7.48 16.53 -4.87
N TYR A 50 -7.44 17.09 -3.67
CA TYR A 50 -8.64 17.36 -2.88
C TYR A 50 -9.52 18.45 -3.52
N SER A 51 -8.89 19.52 -4.00
CA SER A 51 -9.58 20.69 -4.57
C SER A 51 -10.48 20.35 -5.76
N PRO A 52 -10.04 19.61 -6.81
CA PRO A 52 -10.90 19.25 -7.94
C PRO A 52 -11.90 18.13 -7.64
N VAL A 53 -11.61 17.22 -6.70
CA VAL A 53 -12.46 16.02 -6.48
C VAL A 53 -13.61 16.30 -5.52
N PHE A 54 -13.35 16.96 -4.40
CA PHE A 54 -14.35 17.21 -3.35
C PHE A 54 -14.87 18.65 -3.36
N GLY A 55 -14.08 19.59 -3.90
CA GLY A 55 -14.41 21.01 -3.85
C GLY A 55 -14.03 21.67 -2.51
N ILE A 56 -14.06 23.00 -2.49
CA ILE A 56 -13.50 23.81 -1.39
C ILE A 56 -14.50 23.99 -0.22
N HIS A 57 -15.78 23.66 -0.43
CA HIS A 57 -16.89 24.00 0.47
C HIS A 57 -17.08 23.06 1.68
N HIS A 58 -16.17 22.13 1.93
CA HIS A 58 -16.26 21.23 3.07
C HIS A 58 -15.76 21.87 4.37
N ASP A 59 -16.22 21.33 5.50
CA ASP A 59 -15.78 21.72 6.84
C ASP A 59 -14.25 21.61 7.00
N ALA A 60 -13.66 22.49 7.82
CA ALA A 60 -12.25 22.50 8.16
C ALA A 60 -11.78 21.15 8.73
N THR A 61 -12.62 20.51 9.54
CA THR A 61 -12.34 19.20 10.13
C THR A 61 -12.16 18.11 9.06
N THR A 62 -13.08 18.05 8.10
CA THR A 62 -13.05 17.08 6.99
C THR A 62 -11.83 17.30 6.09
N ARG A 63 -11.50 18.57 5.81
CA ARG A 63 -10.31 18.95 5.03
C ARG A 63 -9.01 18.48 5.70
N ALA A 64 -8.88 18.71 7.00
CA ALA A 64 -7.72 18.28 7.77
C ALA A 64 -7.60 16.75 7.83
N MET A 65 -8.71 16.03 8.04
CA MET A 65 -8.73 14.56 8.03
C MET A 65 -8.29 14.00 6.68
N MET A 66 -8.76 14.59 5.58
CA MET A 66 -8.36 14.19 4.24
C MET A 66 -6.87 14.38 3.99
N TRP A 67 -6.30 15.48 4.49
CA TRP A 67 -4.86 15.68 4.44
C TRP A 67 -4.11 14.61 5.24
N VAL A 68 -4.59 14.26 6.45
CA VAL A 68 -3.97 13.19 7.26
C VAL A 68 -4.01 11.85 6.52
N PHE A 69 -5.11 11.47 5.87
CA PHE A 69 -5.17 10.25 5.06
C PHE A 69 -4.23 10.31 3.84
N CYS A 70 -4.09 11.46 3.18
CA CYS A 70 -3.11 11.65 2.10
C CYS A 70 -1.67 11.48 2.61
N MET A 71 -1.36 12.06 3.77
CA MET A 71 -0.06 11.92 4.43
C MET A 71 0.21 10.45 4.80
N GLN A 72 -0.77 9.75 5.36
CA GLN A 72 -0.67 8.34 5.68
C GLN A 72 -0.43 7.48 4.44
N PHE A 73 -1.11 7.77 3.32
CA PHE A 73 -0.90 7.04 2.07
C PHE A 73 0.55 7.18 1.57
N LEU A 74 1.10 8.39 1.57
CA LEU A 74 2.48 8.64 1.15
C LEU A 74 3.51 8.02 2.10
N LEU A 75 3.31 8.13 3.41
CA LEU A 75 4.16 7.50 4.41
C LEU A 75 4.10 5.97 4.32
N PHE A 76 2.91 5.39 4.12
CA PHE A 76 2.74 3.96 3.91
C PHE A 76 3.48 3.51 2.64
N GLY A 77 3.32 4.21 1.52
CA GLY A 77 4.02 3.89 0.27
C GLY A 77 5.55 3.94 0.42
N ALA A 78 6.08 4.95 1.11
CA ALA A 78 7.51 5.09 1.35
C ALA A 78 8.06 3.98 2.27
N THR A 79 7.39 3.70 3.39
CA THR A 79 7.81 2.66 4.34
C THR A 79 7.66 1.25 3.77
N TRP A 80 6.63 1.01 2.95
CA TRP A 80 6.45 -0.23 2.19
C TRP A 80 7.60 -0.48 1.23
N ALA A 81 7.97 0.55 0.45
CA ALA A 81 9.10 0.49 -0.48
C ALA A 81 10.42 0.22 0.26
N GLN A 82 10.62 0.87 1.40
CA GLN A 82 11.78 0.68 2.26
C GLN A 82 11.88 -0.76 2.79
N MET A 83 10.78 -1.29 3.33
CA MET A 83 10.73 -2.67 3.84
C MET A 83 11.21 -3.69 2.79
N LEU A 84 10.80 -3.55 1.53
CA LEU A 84 11.18 -4.46 0.46
C LEU A 84 12.63 -4.25 -0.02
N ILE A 85 13.04 -3.00 -0.22
CA ILE A 85 14.39 -2.71 -0.76
C ILE A 85 15.50 -3.02 0.25
N PHE A 86 15.23 -2.88 1.56
CA PHE A 86 16.22 -3.23 2.60
C PHE A 86 16.59 -4.71 2.56
N VAL A 87 15.65 -5.58 2.21
CA VAL A 87 15.88 -7.03 2.12
C VAL A 87 16.50 -7.41 0.78
N MET A 88 15.94 -6.88 -0.31
CA MET A 88 16.26 -7.37 -1.64
C MET A 88 17.65 -6.91 -2.12
N PRO A 89 18.41 -7.78 -2.80
CA PRO A 89 19.71 -7.40 -3.36
C PRO A 89 19.59 -6.42 -4.52
N ASN A 90 18.56 -6.59 -5.35
CA ASN A 90 18.38 -5.86 -6.61
C ASN A 90 17.04 -5.13 -6.62
N THR A 91 16.97 -4.03 -7.37
CA THR A 91 15.74 -3.25 -7.58
C THR A 91 14.69 -4.01 -8.36
N GLU A 92 15.09 -4.83 -9.33
CA GLU A 92 14.18 -5.61 -10.17
C GLU A 92 13.35 -6.61 -9.35
N THR A 93 14.01 -7.38 -8.48
CA THR A 93 13.33 -8.34 -7.60
C THR A 93 12.46 -7.65 -6.56
N ALA A 94 12.91 -6.49 -6.05
CA ALA A 94 12.13 -5.69 -5.11
C ALA A 94 10.85 -5.14 -5.76
N GLY A 95 10.96 -4.64 -6.99
CA GLY A 95 9.82 -4.14 -7.76
C GLY A 95 8.80 -5.22 -8.09
N ALA A 96 9.25 -6.39 -8.53
CA ALA A 96 8.36 -7.52 -8.82
C ALA A 96 7.58 -7.98 -7.57
N LEU A 97 8.27 -8.15 -6.44
CA LEU A 97 7.62 -8.51 -5.17
C LEU A 97 6.67 -7.42 -4.69
N SER A 98 7.07 -6.15 -4.77
CA SER A 98 6.20 -5.02 -4.43
C SER A 98 4.93 -5.03 -5.26
N THR A 99 5.04 -5.33 -6.55
CA THR A 99 3.90 -5.35 -7.47
C THR A 99 2.93 -6.47 -7.11
N ILE A 100 3.43 -7.69 -6.88
CA ILE A 100 2.57 -8.83 -6.51
C ILE A 100 1.83 -8.55 -5.19
N LEU A 101 2.55 -8.08 -4.16
CA LEU A 101 1.96 -7.79 -2.86
C LEU A 101 0.99 -6.59 -2.93
N PHE A 102 1.32 -5.56 -3.72
CA PHE A 102 0.43 -4.42 -3.95
C PHE A 102 -0.86 -4.86 -4.67
N THR A 103 -0.76 -5.66 -5.74
CA THR A 103 -1.93 -6.19 -6.45
C THR A 103 -2.82 -7.03 -5.54
N LEU A 104 -2.26 -7.87 -4.66
CA LEU A 104 -3.03 -8.63 -3.69
C LEU A 104 -3.79 -7.71 -2.73
N THR A 105 -3.12 -6.71 -2.15
CA THR A 105 -3.79 -5.78 -1.23
C THR A 105 -4.84 -4.89 -1.92
N LEU A 106 -4.62 -4.54 -3.19
CA LEU A 106 -5.59 -3.78 -3.99
C LEU A 106 -6.83 -4.61 -4.35
N GLN A 107 -6.67 -5.86 -4.78
CA GLN A 107 -7.78 -6.70 -5.24
C GLN A 107 -8.78 -7.04 -4.11
N PHE A 108 -8.29 -7.17 -2.88
CA PHE A 108 -9.10 -7.55 -1.71
C PHE A 108 -9.46 -6.37 -0.80
N ASN A 109 -9.41 -5.13 -1.30
CA ASN A 109 -9.72 -3.93 -0.50
C ASN A 109 -11.23 -3.72 -0.22
N GLY A 110 -12.11 -4.54 -0.80
CA GLY A 110 -13.57 -4.48 -0.58
C GLY A 110 -14.36 -3.56 -1.53
N VAL A 111 -13.69 -2.81 -2.41
CA VAL A 111 -14.37 -1.85 -3.32
C VAL A 111 -14.97 -2.54 -4.53
N LEU A 112 -14.19 -3.39 -5.21
CA LEU A 112 -14.67 -4.11 -6.40
C LEU A 112 -15.60 -5.27 -6.04
N GLN A 113 -15.40 -5.87 -4.87
CA GLN A 113 -16.24 -6.94 -4.35
C GLN A 113 -16.48 -6.68 -2.86
N PRO A 114 -17.74 -6.49 -2.43
CA PRO A 114 -18.04 -6.32 -1.02
C PRO A 114 -17.66 -7.59 -0.24
N PRO A 115 -17.35 -7.49 1.06
CA PRO A 115 -16.89 -8.62 1.87
C PRO A 115 -17.90 -9.77 1.97
N THR A 116 -19.17 -9.52 1.67
CA THR A 116 -20.24 -10.52 1.61
C THR A 116 -20.18 -11.41 0.36
N ALA A 117 -19.58 -10.93 -0.73
CA ALA A 117 -19.42 -11.68 -1.97
C ALA A 117 -18.10 -12.47 -2.03
N LEU A 118 -17.17 -12.22 -1.10
CA LEU A 118 -15.90 -12.93 -1.04
C LEU A 118 -16.10 -14.34 -0.47
N PRO A 119 -15.46 -15.38 -1.05
CA PRO A 119 -15.42 -16.70 -0.43
C PRO A 119 -14.84 -16.61 0.98
N GLY A 120 -15.42 -17.33 1.94
CA GLY A 120 -15.08 -17.20 3.37
C GLY A 120 -13.58 -17.31 3.68
N PHE A 121 -12.82 -18.07 2.89
CA PHE A 121 -11.38 -18.18 3.00
C PHE A 121 -10.64 -16.84 2.78
N TRP A 122 -11.11 -15.94 1.92
CA TRP A 122 -10.42 -14.69 1.58
C TRP A 122 -10.76 -13.51 2.52
N ILE A 123 -11.64 -13.70 3.50
CA ILE A 123 -12.02 -12.63 4.44
C ILE A 123 -10.81 -12.15 5.27
N PHE A 124 -9.81 -13.01 5.53
CA PHE A 124 -8.60 -12.56 6.24
C PHE A 124 -7.81 -11.53 5.41
N MET A 125 -7.75 -11.70 4.08
CA MET A 125 -7.00 -10.79 3.21
C MET A 125 -7.63 -9.40 3.19
N TYR A 126 -8.96 -9.34 3.21
CA TYR A 126 -9.71 -8.10 3.36
C TYR A 126 -9.36 -7.36 4.66
N ARG A 127 -9.26 -8.07 5.79
CA ARG A 127 -8.90 -7.49 7.10
C ARG A 127 -7.43 -7.07 7.21
N VAL A 128 -6.54 -7.77 6.52
CA VAL A 128 -5.09 -7.46 6.53
C VAL A 128 -4.72 -6.38 5.50
N SER A 129 -5.59 -6.10 4.54
CA SER A 129 -5.30 -5.10 3.52
C SER A 129 -5.33 -3.67 4.10
N PRO A 130 -4.22 -2.92 4.06
CA PRO A 130 -4.21 -1.52 4.49
C PRO A 130 -5.09 -0.63 3.59
N PHE A 131 -5.33 -1.04 2.33
CA PHE A 131 -6.16 -0.28 1.40
C PHE A 131 -7.65 -0.27 1.79
N THR A 132 -8.13 -1.31 2.47
CA THR A 132 -9.50 -1.34 3.03
C THR A 132 -9.73 -0.14 3.95
N TYR A 133 -8.78 0.11 4.86
CA TYR A 133 -8.85 1.21 5.82
C TYR A 133 -8.58 2.57 5.18
N LEU A 134 -7.68 2.64 4.19
CA LEU A 134 -7.40 3.86 3.45
C LEU A 134 -8.61 4.34 2.66
N ILE A 135 -9.25 3.44 1.91
CA ILE A 135 -10.42 3.77 1.10
C ILE A 135 -11.62 4.03 2.00
N GLY A 136 -11.79 3.26 3.08
CA GLY A 136 -12.78 3.57 4.11
C GLY A 136 -12.57 4.97 4.72
N GLY A 137 -11.33 5.40 4.88
CA GLY A 137 -10.96 6.77 5.28
C GLY A 137 -11.33 7.82 4.25
N TRP A 138 -10.91 7.66 2.99
CA TRP A 138 -11.23 8.60 1.91
C TRP A 138 -12.73 8.68 1.63
N ALA A 139 -13.37 7.55 1.32
CA ALA A 139 -14.79 7.53 1.00
C ALA A 139 -15.65 7.92 2.22
N GLY A 140 -15.33 7.37 3.40
CA GLY A 140 -16.07 7.62 4.63
C GLY A 140 -15.96 9.05 5.16
N THR A 141 -14.87 9.78 4.89
CA THR A 141 -14.78 11.21 5.27
C THR A 141 -15.20 12.16 4.16
N GLY A 142 -14.97 11.80 2.90
CA GLY A 142 -15.17 12.70 1.76
C GLY A 142 -16.60 12.74 1.25
N LEU A 143 -17.30 11.62 1.39
CA LEU A 143 -18.69 11.46 0.95
C LEU A 143 -19.67 11.42 2.12
N ALA A 144 -19.20 11.65 3.35
CA ALA A 144 -20.05 11.67 4.54
C ALA A 144 -21.22 12.63 4.34
N ASP A 145 -22.43 12.11 4.51
CA ASP A 145 -23.68 12.85 4.50
C ASP A 145 -23.97 13.63 3.20
N ARG A 146 -23.29 13.31 2.09
CA ARG A 146 -23.53 13.96 0.81
C ARG A 146 -24.89 13.53 0.25
N ALA A 147 -25.75 14.50 -0.05
CA ALA A 147 -27.02 14.27 -0.72
C ALA A 147 -26.78 13.73 -2.14
N VAL A 148 -27.47 12.63 -2.47
CA VAL A 148 -27.46 12.05 -3.82
C VAL A 148 -28.67 12.59 -4.57
N VAL A 149 -28.44 13.14 -5.75
CA VAL A 149 -29.49 13.53 -6.70
C VAL A 149 -29.41 12.54 -7.84
N CYS A 150 -30.40 11.65 -7.95
CA CYS A 150 -30.45 10.69 -9.05
C CYS A 150 -30.56 11.40 -10.40
N ALA A 151 -29.86 10.89 -11.40
CA ALA A 151 -30.11 11.26 -12.79
C ALA A 151 -31.37 10.57 -13.32
N GLU A 152 -31.93 11.07 -14.43
CA GLU A 152 -33.19 10.55 -15.01
C GLU A 152 -33.14 9.05 -15.32
N ASN A 153 -31.96 8.51 -15.66
CA ASN A 153 -31.75 7.08 -15.94
C ASN A 153 -31.55 6.21 -14.68
N GLU A 154 -31.39 6.83 -13.51
CA GLU A 154 -31.26 6.13 -12.21
C GLU A 154 -32.59 6.13 -11.44
N LEU A 155 -33.57 6.91 -11.90
CA LEU A 155 -34.92 6.94 -11.34
C LEU A 155 -35.67 5.65 -11.69
N ALA A 156 -36.26 5.03 -10.67
CA ALA A 156 -37.22 3.96 -10.86
C ALA A 156 -38.58 4.59 -11.18
N ILE A 157 -38.99 4.48 -12.44
CA ILE A 157 -40.26 5.01 -12.94
C ILE A 157 -41.31 3.89 -12.94
N PHE A 158 -42.43 4.13 -12.26
CA PHE A 158 -43.55 3.20 -12.22
C PHE A 158 -44.88 3.95 -12.09
N ASP A 159 -45.98 3.31 -12.47
CA ASP A 159 -47.32 3.88 -12.33
C ASP A 159 -48.00 3.36 -11.05
N PRO A 160 -48.60 4.25 -10.24
CA PRO A 160 -49.33 3.83 -9.04
C PRO A 160 -50.67 3.18 -9.44
N PRO A 161 -51.30 2.41 -8.53
CA PRO A 161 -52.66 1.91 -8.74
C PRO A 161 -53.66 3.04 -9.03
N ALA A 162 -54.68 2.74 -9.85
CA ALA A 162 -55.65 3.74 -10.31
C ALA A 162 -56.32 4.51 -9.15
N GLY A 163 -56.30 5.84 -9.24
CA GLY A 163 -56.91 6.74 -8.25
C GLY A 163 -56.04 7.11 -7.05
N GLN A 164 -54.81 6.58 -6.95
CA GLN A 164 -53.85 6.97 -5.91
C GLN A 164 -52.78 7.90 -6.45
N THR A 165 -52.28 8.80 -5.59
CA THR A 165 -51.08 9.59 -5.89
C THR A 165 -49.83 8.77 -5.56
N CYS A 166 -48.71 9.08 -6.22
CA CYS A 166 -47.42 8.47 -5.95
C CYS A 166 -47.03 8.51 -4.47
N GLY A 167 -47.28 9.65 -3.80
CA GLY A 167 -47.01 9.81 -2.37
C GLY A 167 -47.91 8.95 -1.48
N ALA A 168 -49.19 8.79 -1.84
CA ALA A 168 -50.11 7.94 -1.09
C ALA A 168 -49.80 6.45 -1.27
N TYR A 169 -49.35 6.05 -2.45
CA TYR A 169 -48.95 4.68 -2.73
C TYR A 169 -47.62 4.32 -2.05
N LEU A 170 -46.63 5.22 -2.09
CA LEU A 170 -45.32 4.98 -1.49
C LEU A 170 -45.22 5.29 0.00
N SER A 171 -46.22 5.89 0.64
CA SER A 171 -46.16 6.26 2.06
C SER A 171 -45.80 5.08 2.95
N ALA A 172 -46.47 3.94 2.78
CA ALA A 172 -46.19 2.72 3.53
C ALA A 172 -44.77 2.18 3.28
N TYR A 173 -44.25 2.34 2.07
CA TYR A 173 -42.90 1.92 1.70
C TYR A 173 -41.83 2.83 2.33
N LEU A 174 -42.05 4.15 2.27
CA LEU A 174 -41.16 5.15 2.88
C LEU A 174 -41.19 5.07 4.41
N GLU A 175 -42.36 4.88 5.02
CA GLU A 175 -42.54 4.66 6.46
C GLU A 175 -41.94 3.32 6.90
N GLY A 176 -41.95 2.30 6.03
CA GLY A 176 -41.28 1.02 6.25
C GLY A 176 -39.74 1.09 6.31
N GLY A 177 -39.15 2.27 6.15
CA GLY A 177 -37.70 2.49 6.25
C GLY A 177 -36.97 2.44 4.92
N ALA A 178 -37.66 2.60 3.79
CA ALA A 178 -37.00 2.67 2.50
C ALA A 178 -36.01 3.85 2.43
N PRO A 179 -34.77 3.63 1.94
CA PRO A 179 -33.70 4.63 2.02
C PRO A 179 -33.84 5.81 1.05
N GLY A 180 -34.62 5.63 -0.02
CA GLY A 180 -34.72 6.58 -1.12
C GLY A 180 -35.62 7.79 -0.89
N ALA A 181 -35.81 8.58 -1.94
CA ALA A 181 -36.66 9.77 -1.96
C ALA A 181 -37.56 9.76 -3.20
N LEU A 182 -38.83 10.13 -3.01
CA LEU A 182 -39.78 10.36 -4.09
C LEU A 182 -39.70 11.83 -4.52
N LEU A 183 -39.50 12.08 -5.81
CA LEU A 183 -39.39 13.45 -6.34
C LEU A 183 -40.76 14.09 -6.63
N ASN A 184 -41.75 13.29 -7.04
CA ASN A 184 -43.06 13.75 -7.51
C ASN A 184 -44.26 13.17 -6.70
N PRO A 185 -44.45 13.55 -5.43
CA PRO A 185 -45.48 12.96 -4.57
C PRO A 185 -46.92 13.19 -5.03
N SER A 186 -47.20 14.25 -5.80
CA SER A 186 -48.54 14.63 -6.28
C SER A 186 -48.93 14.02 -7.62
N ALA A 187 -48.02 13.32 -8.31
CA ALA A 187 -48.30 12.72 -9.61
C ALA A 187 -49.23 11.49 -9.47
N VAL A 188 -50.02 11.21 -10.51
CA VAL A 188 -50.91 10.03 -10.63
C VAL A 188 -50.40 9.01 -11.64
N SER A 189 -49.32 9.33 -12.35
CA SER A 189 -48.63 8.51 -13.34
C SER A 189 -47.15 8.86 -13.33
N GLN A 190 -46.29 7.92 -13.69
CA GLN A 190 -44.83 8.09 -13.77
C GLN A 190 -44.21 8.57 -12.46
N CYS A 191 -44.39 7.82 -11.37
CA CYS A 191 -43.75 8.09 -10.09
C CYS A 191 -42.23 7.95 -10.23
N GLU A 192 -41.49 8.98 -9.82
CA GLU A 192 -40.04 9.06 -9.91
C GLU A 192 -39.43 8.79 -8.54
N TYR A 193 -39.02 7.55 -8.33
CA TYR A 193 -38.37 7.14 -7.09
C TYR A 193 -36.85 7.04 -7.27
N CYS A 194 -36.12 7.80 -6.47
CA CYS A 194 -34.68 7.72 -6.36
C CYS A 194 -34.31 6.74 -5.22
N PRO A 195 -33.64 5.60 -5.49
CA PRO A 195 -33.36 4.58 -4.46
C PRO A 195 -32.35 5.04 -3.39
N LEU A 196 -31.56 6.08 -3.67
CA LEU A 196 -30.51 6.60 -2.79
C LEU A 196 -30.78 8.06 -2.44
N ARG A 197 -30.86 8.37 -1.14
CA ARG A 197 -30.95 9.75 -0.66
C ARG A 197 -29.59 10.31 -0.24
N ASN A 198 -28.72 9.45 0.28
CA ASN A 198 -27.45 9.85 0.86
C ASN A 198 -26.33 8.89 0.47
N ALA A 199 -25.13 9.42 0.24
CA ALA A 199 -23.97 8.62 -0.10
C ALA A 199 -23.61 7.59 0.99
N ASN A 200 -23.94 7.84 2.27
CA ASN A 200 -23.76 6.87 3.35
C ASN A 200 -24.49 5.55 3.09
N GLN A 201 -25.63 5.57 2.40
CA GLN A 201 -26.39 4.36 2.05
C GLN A 201 -25.63 3.50 1.04
N PHE A 202 -24.98 4.15 0.07
CA PHE A 202 -24.12 3.48 -0.88
C PHE A 202 -22.87 2.91 -0.19
N LEU A 203 -22.23 3.70 0.69
CA LEU A 203 -21.04 3.28 1.44
C LEU A 203 -21.31 2.11 2.40
N ALA A 204 -22.50 2.07 3.01
CA ALA A 204 -22.91 0.98 3.91
C ALA A 204 -22.90 -0.39 3.21
N GLY A 205 -23.21 -0.45 1.91
CA GLY A 205 -23.13 -1.68 1.11
C GLY A 205 -21.71 -2.26 1.04
N SER A 206 -20.68 -1.42 1.17
CA SER A 206 -19.27 -1.83 1.17
C SER A 206 -18.67 -1.89 2.59
N TRP A 207 -19.51 -1.90 3.64
CA TRP A 207 -19.07 -1.86 5.04
C TRP A 207 -18.25 -0.61 5.43
N ILE A 208 -18.43 0.49 4.70
CA ILE A 208 -17.75 1.75 4.99
C ILE A 208 -18.70 2.64 5.80
N HIS A 209 -18.41 2.82 7.08
CA HIS A 209 -19.17 3.69 7.96
C HIS A 209 -18.37 4.97 8.26
N PRO A 210 -18.94 6.18 8.04
CA PRO A 210 -18.28 7.44 8.37
C PRO A 210 -17.85 7.58 9.84
N SER A 211 -18.52 6.87 10.76
CA SER A 211 -18.21 6.82 12.19
C SER A 211 -16.84 6.20 12.50
N GLU A 212 -16.38 5.25 11.67
CA GLU A 212 -15.13 4.49 11.87
C GLU A 212 -13.88 5.24 11.39
N LYS A 213 -14.03 6.48 10.91
CA LYS A 213 -12.93 7.29 10.34
C LYS A 213 -11.70 7.39 11.25
N TYR A 214 -11.90 7.60 12.56
CA TYR A 214 -10.79 7.72 13.51
C TYR A 214 -10.09 6.39 13.78
N GLN A 215 -10.84 5.28 13.80
CA GLN A 215 -10.29 3.95 13.93
C GLN A 215 -9.43 3.60 12.71
N ASN A 216 -9.94 3.87 11.50
CA ASN A 216 -9.21 3.65 10.25
C ASN A 216 -7.91 4.47 10.21
N MET A 217 -7.96 5.72 10.68
CA MET A 217 -6.78 6.57 10.82
C MET A 217 -5.75 5.98 11.79
N GLY A 218 -6.17 5.45 12.94
CA GLY A 218 -5.27 4.78 13.90
C GLY A 218 -4.62 3.51 13.34
N ILE A 219 -5.41 2.68 12.66
CA ILE A 219 -4.94 1.43 12.04
C ILE A 219 -3.87 1.71 10.98
N LEU A 220 -4.05 2.73 10.14
CA LEU A 220 -3.05 3.09 9.13
C LEU A 220 -1.71 3.53 9.74
N PHE A 221 -1.72 4.30 10.84
CA PHE A 221 -0.49 4.62 11.56
C PHE A 221 0.19 3.36 12.14
N ALA A 222 -0.59 2.40 12.63
CA ALA A 222 -0.05 1.13 13.09
C ALA A 222 0.63 0.35 11.94
N TYR A 223 0.07 0.36 10.73
CA TYR A 223 0.71 -0.24 9.55
C TYR A 223 2.03 0.47 9.17
N ILE A 224 2.06 1.81 9.22
CA ILE A 224 3.29 2.58 8.97
C ILE A 224 4.36 2.22 10.00
N ALA A 225 4.01 2.17 11.30
CA ALA A 225 4.91 1.76 12.36
C ALA A 225 5.41 0.31 12.20
N PHE A 226 4.50 -0.60 11.83
CA PHE A 226 4.83 -1.99 11.52
C PHE A 226 5.82 -2.08 10.36
N ASN A 227 5.62 -1.35 9.26
CA ASN A 227 6.53 -1.34 8.12
C ASN A 227 7.92 -0.81 8.51
N MET A 228 7.99 0.26 9.32
CA MET A 228 9.27 0.78 9.83
C MET A 228 10.00 -0.24 10.69
N PHE A 229 9.30 -0.91 11.59
CA PHE A 229 9.87 -1.95 12.43
C PHE A 229 10.32 -3.17 11.60
N ALA A 230 9.46 -3.63 10.68
CA ALA A 230 9.76 -4.73 9.77
C ALA A 230 10.97 -4.42 8.89
N ALA A 231 11.11 -3.20 8.39
CA ALA A 231 12.30 -2.75 7.66
C ALA A 231 13.59 -2.94 8.47
N VAL A 232 13.61 -2.53 9.74
CA VAL A 232 14.77 -2.70 10.64
C VAL A 232 15.05 -4.18 10.92
N VAL A 233 14.02 -4.95 11.27
CA VAL A 233 14.17 -6.38 11.61
C VAL A 233 14.62 -7.20 10.40
N LEU A 234 14.00 -7.00 9.25
CA LEU A 234 14.33 -7.75 8.04
C LEU A 234 15.74 -7.41 7.55
N TYR A 235 16.17 -6.15 7.66
CA TYR A 235 17.55 -5.78 7.39
C TYR A 235 18.52 -6.52 8.32
N TYR A 236 18.23 -6.56 9.63
CA TYR A 236 19.05 -7.30 10.59
C TYR A 236 19.16 -8.79 10.27
N VAL A 237 18.03 -9.46 9.99
CA VAL A 237 17.98 -10.92 9.73
C VAL A 237 18.72 -11.29 8.46
N PHE A 238 18.39 -10.64 7.34
CA PHE A 238 18.91 -11.03 6.03
C PHE A 238 20.33 -10.51 5.76
N ARG A 239 20.70 -9.35 6.31
CA ARG A 239 21.98 -8.68 5.98
C ARG A 239 23.00 -8.73 7.10
N VAL A 240 22.61 -8.46 8.35
CA VAL A 240 23.56 -8.41 9.47
C VAL A 240 23.87 -9.83 9.98
N ARG A 241 22.82 -10.59 10.34
CA ARG A 241 22.95 -12.01 10.73
C ARG A 241 23.27 -12.91 9.54
N ARG A 242 23.06 -12.43 8.31
CA ARG A 242 23.23 -13.20 7.07
C ARG A 242 22.52 -14.55 7.16
N PHE A 243 21.26 -14.57 7.63
CA PHE A 243 20.48 -15.81 7.70
C PHE A 243 20.26 -16.32 6.27
N SER A 244 21.15 -17.22 5.83
CA SER A 244 21.13 -17.78 4.49
C SER A 244 20.55 -19.18 4.56
N ILE A 245 19.41 -19.40 3.90
CA ILE A 245 18.75 -20.70 3.80
C ILE A 245 19.70 -21.77 3.22
N LYS A 246 20.75 -21.39 2.47
CA LYS A 246 21.78 -22.33 2.02
C LYS A 246 22.51 -23.02 3.18
N SER A 247 22.58 -22.41 4.36
CA SER A 247 23.13 -23.04 5.58
C SER A 247 22.28 -24.18 6.13
N LEU A 248 20.98 -24.25 5.78
CA LEU A 248 20.08 -25.34 6.20
C LEU A 248 20.16 -26.55 5.26
N ARG A 249 20.72 -26.38 4.05
CA ARG A 249 20.91 -27.50 3.14
C ARG A 249 22.16 -28.28 3.59
N LYS A 250 21.96 -29.29 4.43
CA LYS A 250 22.98 -30.30 4.75
C LYS A 250 23.58 -30.80 3.43
N PRO A 251 24.89 -30.67 3.17
CA PRO A 251 25.48 -31.21 1.97
C PRO A 251 25.24 -32.72 1.96
N ARG A 252 24.74 -33.25 0.83
CA ARG A 252 24.68 -34.71 0.62
C ARG A 252 26.12 -35.23 0.68
N PRO A 253 26.40 -36.34 1.40
CA PRO A 253 27.74 -36.90 1.44
C PRO A 253 28.16 -37.26 0.01
N HIS A 254 29.24 -36.63 -0.47
CA HIS A 254 29.94 -37.12 -1.65
C HIS A 254 30.65 -38.40 -1.22
N SER A 255 30.38 -39.52 -1.90
CA SER A 255 31.15 -40.76 -1.78
C SER A 255 32.64 -40.44 -1.84
N GLU A 256 33.36 -40.77 -0.78
CA GLU A 256 34.82 -40.67 -0.70
C GLU A 256 35.45 -41.66 -1.70
N GLY A 257 35.72 -41.16 -2.91
CA GLY A 257 36.66 -41.78 -3.82
C GLY A 257 38.08 -41.46 -3.37
N HIS A 258 38.72 -42.46 -2.76
CA HIS A 258 40.14 -42.65 -2.51
C HIS A 258 41.12 -41.52 -2.93
N GLY A 259 41.86 -41.04 -1.93
CA GLY A 259 43.33 -41.03 -1.98
C GLY A 259 43.99 -39.79 -2.57
N LYS A 260 44.44 -38.89 -1.68
CA LYS A 260 45.87 -38.67 -1.38
C LYS A 260 46.01 -37.51 -0.40
N GLN A 261 46.46 -37.84 0.81
CA GLN A 261 47.09 -36.89 1.73
C GLN A 261 48.38 -36.39 1.09
N VAL A 262 48.51 -35.08 0.91
CA VAL A 262 49.82 -34.42 0.97
C VAL A 262 49.63 -33.19 1.84
N GLU A 263 50.18 -33.28 3.04
CA GLU A 263 50.41 -32.17 3.95
C GLU A 263 51.33 -31.14 3.29
N GLY A 264 50.89 -29.88 3.32
CA GLY A 264 51.65 -28.73 2.86
C GLY A 264 50.92 -27.47 3.27
N LYS A 265 50.82 -27.22 4.59
CA LYS A 265 50.31 -25.97 5.15
C LYS A 265 51.27 -24.83 4.81
N HIS A 266 51.13 -24.27 3.61
CA HIS A 266 51.68 -22.96 3.30
C HIS A 266 50.56 -21.92 3.43
N HIS A 267 50.56 -21.21 4.57
CA HIS A 267 49.76 -20.02 4.79
C HIS A 267 50.13 -18.97 3.74
N ARG A 268 49.37 -18.88 2.66
CA ARG A 268 49.47 -17.77 1.72
C ARG A 268 48.11 -17.14 1.55
N ASN A 269 47.92 -16.05 2.30
CA ASN A 269 46.91 -15.03 2.06
C ASN A 269 46.89 -14.68 0.58
N ARG A 270 45.86 -15.11 -0.15
CA ARG A 270 45.48 -14.56 -1.44
C ARG A 270 44.11 -13.92 -1.28
N LEU A 271 44.15 -12.79 -0.61
CA LEU A 271 43.15 -11.75 -0.75
C LEU A 271 43.01 -11.46 -2.25
N PHE A 272 41.85 -11.84 -2.77
CA PHE A 272 41.13 -11.21 -3.86
C PHE A 272 41.98 -10.74 -5.06
N TYR A 273 42.09 -11.65 -6.03
CA TYR A 273 42.77 -11.44 -7.30
C TYR A 273 42.31 -10.16 -8.03
N PRO A 274 43.23 -9.19 -8.27
CA PRO A 274 43.00 -8.04 -9.14
C PRO A 274 43.08 -8.41 -10.64
N GLY A 275 43.02 -9.70 -10.99
CA GLY A 275 43.07 -10.18 -12.38
C GLY A 275 41.95 -9.63 -13.25
N PHE A 276 40.79 -9.29 -12.67
CA PHE A 276 39.70 -8.65 -13.40
C PHE A 276 40.10 -7.25 -13.92
N TYR A 277 40.81 -6.46 -13.11
CA TYR A 277 41.26 -5.12 -13.52
C TYR A 277 42.37 -5.19 -14.57
N PHE A 278 43.25 -6.20 -14.50
CA PHE A 278 44.32 -6.37 -15.49
C PHE A 278 43.77 -6.79 -16.85
N HIS A 279 42.77 -7.67 -16.89
CA HIS A 279 42.09 -8.03 -18.15
C HIS A 279 41.27 -6.87 -18.73
N PHE A 280 40.67 -6.03 -17.89
CA PHE A 280 39.98 -4.83 -18.33
C PHE A 280 40.94 -3.77 -18.90
N ALA A 281 42.11 -3.57 -18.27
CA ALA A 281 43.16 -2.69 -18.77
C ALA A 281 43.74 -3.19 -20.10
N LEU A 282 43.93 -4.51 -20.26
CA LEU A 282 44.41 -5.09 -21.52
C LEU A 282 43.39 -4.94 -22.66
N ALA A 283 42.09 -4.99 -22.35
CA ALA A 283 41.03 -4.75 -23.33
C ALA A 283 40.98 -3.29 -23.78
N LEU A 284 41.19 -2.34 -22.87
CA LEU A 284 41.33 -0.91 -23.20
C LEU A 284 42.54 -0.65 -24.10
N LEU A 285 43.70 -1.25 -23.78
CA LEU A 285 44.91 -1.11 -24.60
C LEU A 285 44.76 -1.71 -26.00
N ARG A 286 44.02 -2.82 -26.15
CA ARG A 286 43.74 -3.41 -27.48
C ARG A 286 42.85 -2.52 -28.36
N ASN A 287 41.95 -1.74 -27.78
CA ASN A 287 41.11 -0.81 -28.54
C ASN A 287 41.83 0.49 -28.92
N LEU A 288 42.89 0.85 -28.21
CA LEU A 288 43.78 1.99 -28.54
C LEU A 288 44.80 1.65 -29.65
N ALA A 289 45.02 0.37 -29.94
CA ALA A 289 45.93 -0.10 -30.99
C ALA A 289 45.22 -0.42 -32.32
N ARG A 290 44.01 0.14 -32.54
CA ARG A 290 43.55 0.46 -33.90
C ARG A 290 44.38 1.63 -34.43
#